data_AF-R7YXI2-F1
#
_entry.id   AF-R7YXI2-F1
#
_cell.length_a   1.000
_cell.length_b   1.000
_cell.length_c   1.000
_cell.angle_alpha   90.00
_cell.angle_beta   90.00
_cell.angle_gamma   90.00
#
_symmetry.space_group_name_H-M   'P 1'
#
loop_
_entity.id
_entity.type
_entity.pdbx_description
1 polymer ?
#
loop_
_entity_poly.entity_id
_entity_poly.type
_entity_poly.pdbx_seq_one_letter_code
_entity_poly.pdbx_strand_id
1 'polypeptide(L)'
;MSEESFEDGESEVFGEASFGGPSATVSQPIESVFRLGDGSQDAMDLDSQVTASTSQRTTLVDAGPRRTYARERTYLEDKNVEGDLLLALPFDSPIIPKQPIGNGAFGMPQRQPQFVEDEQEDSQGGIKSIHELRAAGGNKRFLDDIESLLDDIEANGPSTVSRRRSGIVELCTKLADENFAKKLFNTSLEQRLFPAPPSLPDTILEFTKAVAIAFIVHAHAPVTWVRQIHRSGALDMLTSLLDLDVDISRIAKERKTNMSKVAQSTLLEFRTLVQQAAFWGDEKPFVLTPRLMALRSMDLLIGRLRKLGDDTTLLIPDLTSQLLDIATSASGSLVQDVIPPYDVACLELSLSILESGSTLPGHTATRSTFSADHLTQLAAILPLLLTHADANLAHSTSLAIRLATNLANNNPRICGQFAEPGLIRPLVGAITKTFQKLDGEEHGEDEAKHLATIDRLVLLLGCGINLFEHSEACRVALLPATPPSAFEAAPGVEAEAHASSHINDLTHLFASHRTRAWHAALSVQASHSNIPYGYLAVLLGNLCQTAELRAEVEAGLSAQGGINTLVGAIEEFVRFHEAVDKEGGEVAEETWGVFTGRMRGVVGRLRG
;
A
#
# COMPACT_ATOMS: atom_id res chain seq x y z
N MET A 1 33.24 -44.96 -30.49
CA MET A 1 34.67 -45.10 -30.15
C MET A 1 34.75 -44.72 -28.68
N SER A 2 34.86 -45.67 -27.74
CA SER A 2 35.99 -46.61 -27.55
C SER A 2 37.18 -45.87 -26.93
N GLU A 3 37.73 -46.25 -25.77
CA GLU A 3 37.52 -47.44 -24.91
C GLU A 3 37.71 -47.07 -23.40
N GLU A 4 37.26 -47.96 -22.50
CA GLU A 4 37.87 -48.50 -21.23
C GLU A 4 38.77 -47.61 -20.30
N SER A 5 39.01 -47.90 -19.01
CA SER A 5 38.63 -48.99 -18.06
C SER A 5 38.25 -48.37 -16.69
N PHE A 6 37.43 -48.93 -15.81
CA PHE A 6 37.48 -50.23 -15.09
C PHE A 6 38.67 -50.38 -14.13
N GLU A 7 38.38 -50.43 -12.82
CA GLU A 7 39.02 -51.30 -11.81
C GLU A 7 38.10 -51.41 -10.56
N ASP A 8 38.13 -52.57 -9.87
CA ASP A 8 37.14 -52.98 -8.86
C ASP A 8 37.61 -52.83 -7.39
N GLY A 9 36.70 -53.00 -6.42
CA GLY A 9 37.03 -53.06 -4.98
C GLY A 9 35.84 -53.45 -4.09
N GLU A 10 35.84 -54.67 -3.56
CA GLU A 10 34.73 -55.26 -2.80
C GLU A 10 34.80 -55.04 -1.27
N SER A 11 33.62 -55.01 -0.63
CA SER A 11 33.29 -55.59 0.71
C SER A 11 34.08 -55.15 1.97
N GLU A 12 33.71 -55.44 3.23
CA GLU A 12 32.60 -56.21 3.84
C GLU A 12 31.86 -55.39 4.92
N VAL A 13 30.71 -55.91 5.38
CA VAL A 13 29.93 -55.46 6.55
C VAL A 13 30.19 -56.41 7.74
N PHE A 14 30.33 -55.91 8.98
CA PHE A 14 29.70 -56.47 10.20
C PHE A 14 30.08 -55.68 11.47
N GLY A 15 29.20 -55.65 12.49
CA GLY A 15 29.55 -55.07 13.81
C GLY A 15 28.40 -54.64 14.74
N GLU A 16 27.36 -55.45 14.93
CA GLU A 16 26.34 -55.18 15.97
C GLU A 16 26.85 -55.45 17.39
N ALA A 17 26.35 -54.69 18.37
CA ALA A 17 26.35 -55.09 19.78
C ALA A 17 25.12 -54.48 20.50
N SER A 18 24.28 -55.31 21.09
CA SER A 18 23.03 -54.90 21.76
C SER A 18 22.93 -55.45 23.18
N PHE A 19 22.62 -54.58 24.15
CA PHE A 19 22.15 -54.85 25.51
C PHE A 19 21.55 -53.55 26.08
N GLY A 20 20.39 -53.50 26.72
CA GLY A 20 19.34 -54.50 26.89
C GLY A 20 18.24 -53.99 27.84
N GLY A 21 16.96 -54.16 27.51
CA GLY A 21 15.84 -53.89 28.43
C GLY A 21 15.76 -54.93 29.57
N PRO A 22 14.94 -54.72 30.63
CA PRO A 22 13.47 -54.56 30.53
C PRO A 22 12.89 -53.51 31.52
N SER A 23 11.56 -53.36 31.76
CA SER A 23 10.34 -53.38 30.92
C SER A 23 9.11 -53.17 31.83
N ALA A 24 8.08 -52.46 31.36
CA ALA A 24 6.74 -52.33 31.97
C ALA A 24 6.68 -51.63 33.38
N THR A 25 5.54 -51.19 33.93
CA THR A 25 4.13 -51.49 33.61
C THR A 25 3.20 -50.29 33.83
N VAL A 26 2.07 -50.26 33.11
CA VAL A 26 0.93 -49.32 33.27
C VAL A 26 0.12 -49.59 34.56
N SER A 27 -0.43 -48.55 35.22
CA SER A 27 -1.74 -48.57 35.93
C SER A 27 -2.23 -47.20 36.45
N GLN A 28 -3.39 -46.76 35.96
CA GLN A 28 -4.51 -46.23 36.79
C GLN A 28 -5.47 -47.45 37.08
N PRO A 29 -6.62 -47.39 37.81
CA PRO A 29 -7.50 -46.25 38.20
C PRO A 29 -8.16 -46.39 39.61
N ILE A 30 -9.42 -45.93 39.77
CA ILE A 30 -10.40 -46.16 40.87
C ILE A 30 -10.16 -45.29 42.13
N GLU A 31 -11.14 -44.74 42.87
CA GLU A 31 -12.55 -44.27 42.72
C GLU A 31 -13.19 -44.31 44.13
N SER A 32 -14.10 -43.35 44.43
CA SER A 32 -15.15 -43.28 45.50
C SER A 32 -15.14 -41.92 46.22
N VAL A 33 -16.19 -41.07 46.32
CA VAL A 33 -17.67 -41.10 46.24
C VAL A 33 -18.38 -41.01 47.60
N PHE A 34 -18.77 -39.78 47.97
CA PHE A 34 -19.93 -39.35 48.78
C PHE A 34 -20.16 -37.84 48.43
N ARG A 35 -21.32 -37.26 48.07
CA ARG A 35 -22.75 -37.28 48.56
C ARG A 35 -22.89 -36.74 49.99
N LEU A 36 -23.72 -35.73 50.32
CA LEU A 36 -24.74 -34.90 49.61
C LEU A 36 -24.40 -33.38 49.77
N GLY A 37 -24.97 -32.37 49.09
CA GLY A 37 -26.38 -31.90 49.02
C GLY A 37 -26.77 -31.13 50.30
N ASP A 38 -27.58 -30.06 50.33
CA ASP A 38 -28.24 -29.16 49.37
C ASP A 38 -29.04 -28.13 50.23
N GLY A 39 -29.45 -26.99 49.68
CA GLY A 39 -30.40 -26.03 50.26
C GLY A 39 -29.87 -24.98 51.27
N SER A 40 -30.38 -23.74 51.40
CA SER A 40 -31.06 -22.76 50.50
C SER A 40 -31.89 -21.77 51.35
N GLN A 41 -31.85 -20.46 51.01
CA GLN A 41 -32.97 -19.48 51.16
C GLN A 41 -33.47 -19.12 52.59
N ASP A 42 -34.18 -18.02 52.87
CA ASP A 42 -34.55 -16.77 52.14
C ASP A 42 -34.66 -15.62 53.21
N ALA A 43 -35.20 -14.39 53.07
CA ALA A 43 -36.05 -13.69 52.08
C ALA A 43 -35.73 -12.17 52.09
N MET A 44 -35.90 -11.41 50.99
CA MET A 44 -37.09 -10.62 50.58
C MET A 44 -37.66 -9.55 51.55
N ASP A 45 -37.23 -8.30 51.34
CA ASP A 45 -37.97 -7.13 50.78
C ASP A 45 -39.26 -6.51 51.41
N LEU A 46 -39.44 -5.20 51.12
CA LEU A 46 -40.67 -4.36 51.06
C LEU A 46 -41.53 -3.98 52.30
N ASP A 47 -41.49 -2.67 52.67
CA ASP A 47 -42.55 -1.63 52.42
C ASP A 47 -42.91 -0.63 53.57
N SER A 48 -43.27 0.58 53.12
CA SER A 48 -43.74 1.86 53.66
C SER A 48 -44.51 1.99 55.00
N GLN A 49 -44.26 3.07 55.77
CA GLN A 49 -45.10 4.32 55.81
C GLN A 49 -44.73 5.38 56.91
N VAL A 50 -44.71 6.66 56.48
CA VAL A 50 -45.29 7.89 57.11
C VAL A 50 -45.26 8.10 58.66
N THR A 51 -44.55 9.14 59.15
CA THR A 51 -45.19 10.39 59.68
C THR A 51 -44.21 11.58 59.83
N ALA A 52 -44.76 12.81 59.88
CA ALA A 52 -44.04 14.09 59.73
C ALA A 52 -43.49 14.74 61.02
N SER A 53 -42.58 15.70 60.86
CA SER A 53 -42.41 16.87 61.75
C SER A 53 -41.77 18.04 60.98
N THR A 54 -42.07 19.28 61.38
CA THR A 54 -41.98 20.46 60.49
C THR A 54 -41.43 21.71 61.18
N SER A 55 -40.50 22.43 60.54
CA SER A 55 -40.25 23.91 60.54
C SER A 55 -38.75 24.25 60.54
N GLN A 56 -38.25 25.40 60.05
CA GLN A 56 -38.69 26.40 59.06
C GLN A 56 -37.44 27.26 58.67
N ARG A 57 -37.38 27.73 57.41
CA ARG A 57 -36.87 29.03 56.86
C ARG A 57 -35.71 29.82 57.56
N THR A 58 -34.85 30.59 56.86
CA THR A 58 -35.01 31.29 55.56
C THR A 58 -33.70 31.44 54.76
N THR A 59 -33.77 31.11 53.47
CA THR A 59 -33.25 31.81 52.26
C THR A 59 -32.17 32.92 52.37
N LEU A 60 -31.16 32.81 51.51
CA LEU A 60 -30.74 33.85 50.56
C LEU A 60 -30.38 33.20 49.20
N VAL A 61 -30.33 33.97 48.11
CA VAL A 61 -30.36 33.45 46.71
C VAL A 61 -29.38 34.21 45.80
N ASP A 62 -28.60 33.46 45.02
CA ASP A 62 -28.12 33.82 43.67
C ASP A 62 -27.70 32.49 42.98
N ALA A 63 -28.36 31.92 41.95
CA ALA A 63 -28.88 32.41 40.66
C ALA A 63 -27.93 32.26 39.44
N GLY A 64 -27.16 31.16 39.38
CA GLY A 64 -26.55 30.67 38.12
C GLY A 64 -27.47 29.71 37.34
N PRO A 65 -27.60 29.80 36.00
CA PRO A 65 -28.64 29.09 35.25
C PRO A 65 -28.30 27.61 34.98
N ARG A 66 -29.01 26.69 35.63
CA ARG A 66 -29.11 25.29 35.16
C ARG A 66 -29.92 25.25 33.85
N ARG A 67 -29.31 24.79 32.76
CA ARG A 67 -30.02 24.32 31.56
C ARG A 67 -29.91 22.81 31.46
N THR A 68 -31.00 22.16 31.12
CA THR A 68 -31.14 20.69 30.99
C THR A 68 -31.37 20.31 29.53
N TYR A 69 -30.90 19.11 29.16
CA TYR A 69 -31.18 18.39 27.91
C TYR A 69 -31.08 19.16 26.58
N ALA A 70 -29.92 19.08 25.95
CA ALA A 70 -29.86 18.84 24.51
C ALA A 70 -29.56 17.35 24.30
N ARG A 71 -30.46 16.63 23.63
CA ARG A 71 -30.26 15.23 23.23
C ARG A 71 -29.47 15.24 21.92
N GLU A 72 -28.16 15.07 22.00
CA GLU A 72 -27.35 14.86 20.80
C GLU A 72 -27.91 13.66 20.03
N ARG A 73 -28.21 13.89 18.74
CA ARG A 73 -28.37 12.79 17.80
C ARG A 73 -26.96 12.38 17.43
N THR A 74 -26.59 11.14 17.75
CA THR A 74 -25.47 10.48 17.07
C THR A 74 -25.85 10.42 15.60
N TYR A 75 -25.36 11.36 14.81
CA TYR A 75 -25.30 11.16 13.36
C TYR A 75 -24.31 10.03 13.15
N LEU A 76 -24.80 8.94 12.54
CA LEU A 76 -23.89 8.00 11.92
C LEU A 76 -23.21 8.78 10.80
N GLU A 77 -21.88 8.81 10.82
CA GLU A 77 -21.11 9.42 9.75
C GLU A 77 -21.18 8.46 8.56
N ASP A 78 -22.16 8.69 7.67
CA ASP A 78 -22.23 8.04 6.38
C ASP A 78 -20.94 8.39 5.64
N LYS A 79 -19.98 7.45 5.67
CA LYS A 79 -18.72 7.57 4.93
C LYS A 79 -19.09 7.85 3.48
N ASN A 80 -18.63 8.96 2.93
CA ASN A 80 -18.75 9.21 1.50
C ASN A 80 -17.75 8.30 0.76
N VAL A 81 -18.11 7.01 0.64
CA VAL A 81 -17.24 5.95 0.13
C VAL A 81 -16.84 6.23 -1.32
N GLU A 82 -17.72 6.88 -2.08
CA GLU A 82 -17.48 7.31 -3.45
C GLU A 82 -16.29 8.29 -3.53
N GLY A 83 -16.22 9.28 -2.63
CA GLY A 83 -15.06 10.19 -2.52
C GLY A 83 -13.74 9.49 -2.17
N ASP A 84 -13.77 8.43 -1.38
CA ASP A 84 -12.58 7.65 -1.01
C ASP A 84 -12.18 6.60 -2.06
N LEU A 85 -13.14 6.08 -2.83
CA LEU A 85 -12.90 5.25 -4.03
C LEU A 85 -12.19 6.06 -5.12
N LEU A 86 -12.68 7.27 -5.39
CA LEU A 86 -12.36 7.97 -6.64
C LEU A 86 -11.06 8.79 -6.56
N LEU A 87 -10.55 9.04 -5.35
CA LEU A 87 -9.15 9.40 -5.11
C LEU A 87 -8.13 8.31 -5.53
N ALA A 88 -8.58 7.10 -5.90
CA ALA A 88 -7.72 6.03 -6.39
C ALA A 88 -7.68 5.88 -7.93
N LEU A 89 -8.35 6.76 -8.71
CA LEU A 89 -8.27 6.77 -10.17
C LEU A 89 -7.26 7.82 -10.69
N PRO A 90 -6.22 7.43 -11.45
CA PRO A 90 -5.23 8.35 -12.02
C PRO A 90 -5.75 9.13 -13.25
N PHE A 91 -6.72 10.01 -13.04
CA PHE A 91 -7.06 11.11 -13.94
C PHE A 91 -6.52 12.41 -13.36
N ASP A 92 -5.87 13.24 -14.20
CA ASP A 92 -4.99 14.37 -13.81
C ASP A 92 -5.44 15.14 -12.57
N SER A 93 -4.90 14.77 -11.40
CA SER A 93 -5.27 15.30 -10.09
C SER A 93 -4.03 15.76 -9.33
N PRO A 94 -3.94 17.02 -8.89
CA PRO A 94 -3.05 17.38 -7.78
C PRO A 94 -3.62 16.76 -6.51
N ILE A 95 -3.00 15.70 -5.99
CA ILE A 95 -3.54 14.93 -4.86
C ILE A 95 -3.50 15.76 -3.57
N ILE A 96 -4.65 16.29 -3.18
CA ILE A 96 -4.82 17.08 -1.95
C ILE A 96 -4.80 16.14 -0.73
N PRO A 97 -4.00 16.43 0.32
CA PRO A 97 -4.00 15.63 1.53
C PRO A 97 -5.32 15.80 2.30
N LYS A 98 -5.91 14.69 2.75
CA LYS A 98 -7.19 14.67 3.49
C LYS A 98 -7.14 15.60 4.71
N GLN A 99 -7.93 16.67 4.69
CA GLN A 99 -8.24 17.50 5.86
C GLN A 99 -9.72 17.36 6.22
N PRO A 100 -10.10 17.24 7.51
CA PRO A 100 -11.50 17.18 7.91
C PRO A 100 -12.17 18.54 7.75
N ILE A 101 -13.28 18.59 7.01
CA ILE A 101 -14.05 19.82 6.77
C ILE A 101 -14.89 20.14 8.02
N GLY A 102 -14.36 21.01 8.88
CA GLY A 102 -15.10 21.61 9.99
C GLY A 102 -15.82 22.90 9.56
N ASN A 103 -17.13 22.98 9.79
CA ASN A 103 -17.95 24.15 9.42
C ASN A 103 -17.40 25.46 10.02
N GLY A 104 -17.19 26.47 9.17
CA GLY A 104 -16.57 27.74 9.55
C GLY A 104 -17.49 28.68 10.34
N ALA A 105 -16.90 29.38 11.33
CA ALA A 105 -17.54 30.50 12.01
C ALA A 105 -16.50 31.58 12.39
N PHE A 106 -16.65 32.77 11.79
CA PHE A 106 -16.12 34.09 12.18
C PHE A 106 -14.78 34.17 12.94
N GLY A 107 -13.76 34.72 12.25
CA GLY A 107 -12.41 34.87 12.78
C GLY A 107 -12.26 35.83 13.97
N MET A 108 -11.38 35.45 14.90
CA MET A 108 -10.76 36.30 15.91
C MET A 108 -9.24 36.12 15.78
N PRO A 109 -8.43 37.20 15.73
CA PRO A 109 -7.00 37.09 15.49
C PRO A 109 -6.27 36.60 16.76
N GLN A 110 -6.00 35.30 16.84
CA GLN A 110 -5.04 34.79 17.83
C GLN A 110 -3.65 35.33 17.50
N ARG A 111 -3.11 36.14 18.42
CA ARG A 111 -1.73 36.59 18.37
C ARG A 111 -0.80 35.39 18.48
N GLN A 112 0.05 35.19 17.47
CA GLN A 112 1.32 34.52 17.69
C GLN A 112 2.13 35.33 18.72
N PRO A 113 2.72 34.71 19.74
CA PRO A 113 3.87 35.31 20.41
C PRO A 113 5.05 35.18 19.46
N GLN A 114 5.36 36.27 18.73
CA GLN A 114 6.70 36.44 18.20
C GLN A 114 7.64 36.47 19.41
N PHE A 115 8.57 35.53 19.49
CA PHE A 115 9.76 35.72 20.31
C PHE A 115 10.64 36.73 19.59
N VAL A 116 10.40 38.01 19.90
CA VAL A 116 11.36 39.08 19.61
C VAL A 116 12.51 38.92 20.59
N GLU A 117 13.72 38.84 20.06
CA GLU A 117 14.95 38.71 20.84
C GLU A 117 15.38 40.11 21.31
N ASP A 118 14.60 40.69 22.23
CA ASP A 118 14.84 42.02 22.79
C ASP A 118 16.02 41.98 23.78
N GLU A 119 17.24 42.08 23.25
CA GLU A 119 18.45 42.31 24.04
C GLU A 119 18.46 43.72 24.67
N GLN A 120 17.92 43.90 25.89
CA GLN A 120 18.57 44.75 26.92
C GLN A 120 17.96 44.71 28.34
N GLU A 121 18.87 44.75 29.32
CA GLU A 121 18.77 45.19 30.73
C GLU A 121 17.69 44.58 31.66
N ASP A 122 18.14 43.53 32.37
CA ASP A 122 18.05 43.38 33.84
C ASP A 122 16.89 44.04 34.61
N SER A 123 15.87 43.23 34.95
CA SER A 123 15.40 43.15 36.34
C SER A 123 14.46 41.98 36.65
N GLN A 124 14.61 41.43 37.86
CA GLN A 124 13.72 40.46 38.54
C GLN A 124 13.55 39.09 37.86
N GLY A 125 14.43 38.15 38.22
CA GLY A 125 14.29 36.74 37.87
C GLY A 125 13.04 36.09 38.48
N GLY A 126 12.08 35.72 37.65
CA GLY A 126 10.98 34.84 38.03
C GLY A 126 11.51 33.48 38.46
N ILE A 127 11.14 33.04 39.67
CA ILE A 127 11.55 31.73 40.19
C ILE A 127 10.83 30.65 39.39
N LYS A 128 11.56 30.02 38.46
CA LYS A 128 11.11 28.86 37.69
C LYS A 128 10.50 27.81 38.62
N SER A 129 9.31 27.32 38.29
CA SER A 129 8.55 26.44 39.18
C SER A 129 9.36 25.18 39.50
N ILE A 130 9.21 24.61 40.71
CA ILE A 130 9.90 23.36 41.08
C ILE A 130 9.55 22.22 40.09
N HIS A 131 8.35 22.25 39.50
CA HIS A 131 7.95 21.31 38.45
C HIS A 131 8.62 21.60 37.10
N GLU A 132 8.77 22.87 36.75
CA GLU A 132 9.46 23.34 35.54
C GLU A 132 10.96 23.05 35.59
N LEU A 133 11.61 23.29 36.73
CA LEU A 133 13.02 22.94 36.98
C LEU A 133 13.26 21.42 36.92
N ARG A 134 12.31 20.61 37.40
CA ARG A 134 12.36 19.14 37.26
C ARG A 134 12.17 18.71 35.81
N ALA A 135 11.25 19.33 35.07
CA ALA A 135 11.04 19.05 33.65
C ALA A 135 12.27 19.44 32.81
N ALA A 136 12.82 20.64 33.02
CA ALA A 136 14.03 21.11 32.35
C ALA A 136 15.26 20.26 32.69
N GLY A 137 15.42 19.85 33.96
CA GLY A 137 16.48 18.93 34.37
C GLY A 137 16.35 17.52 33.78
N GLY A 138 15.12 17.04 33.58
CA GLY A 138 14.84 15.81 32.84
C GLY A 138 15.15 15.93 31.35
N ASN A 139 14.70 17.03 30.72
CA ASN A 139 14.95 17.29 29.30
C ASN A 139 16.44 17.48 29.01
N LYS A 140 17.20 18.15 29.90
CA LYS A 140 18.65 18.24 29.76
C LYS A 140 19.31 16.85 29.79
N ARG A 141 18.97 15.98 30.76
CA ARG A 141 19.54 14.61 30.80
C ARG A 141 19.20 13.77 29.56
N PHE A 142 18.03 13.99 28.98
CA PHE A 142 17.62 13.38 27.71
C PHE A 142 18.44 13.88 26.52
N LEU A 143 18.73 15.19 26.45
CA LEU A 143 19.65 15.76 25.47
C LEU A 143 21.08 15.28 25.67
N ASP A 144 21.61 15.31 26.91
CA ASP A 144 22.97 14.83 27.24
C ASP A 144 23.17 13.35 26.82
N ASP A 145 22.15 12.50 26.99
CA ASP A 145 22.13 11.08 26.56
C ASP A 145 22.11 10.92 25.02
N ILE A 146 21.29 11.72 24.32
CA ILE A 146 21.21 11.68 22.86
C ILE A 146 22.47 12.25 22.21
N GLU A 147 23.02 13.36 22.72
CA GLU A 147 24.27 13.94 22.23
C GLU A 147 25.43 12.96 22.41
N SER A 148 25.51 12.26 23.55
CA SER A 148 26.50 11.20 23.75
C SER A 148 26.35 10.02 22.78
N LEU A 149 25.12 9.67 22.36
CA LEU A 149 24.91 8.66 21.33
C LEU A 149 25.27 9.16 19.92
N LEU A 150 24.97 10.42 19.60
CA LEU A 150 25.32 11.04 18.32
C LEU A 150 26.84 11.17 18.17
N ASP A 151 27.56 11.57 19.22
CA ASP A 151 29.03 11.61 19.25
C ASP A 151 29.63 10.23 18.95
N ASP A 152 29.08 9.15 19.50
CA ASP A 152 29.52 7.78 19.25
C ASP A 152 29.20 7.28 17.83
N ILE A 153 28.15 7.80 17.17
CA ILE A 153 27.75 7.50 15.78
C ILE A 153 28.57 8.29 14.75
N GLU A 154 28.82 9.57 15.04
CA GLU A 154 29.62 10.50 14.23
C GLU A 154 31.13 10.20 14.30
N ALA A 155 31.60 9.52 15.35
CA ALA A 155 33.00 9.19 15.59
C ALA A 155 33.71 8.57 14.35
N ASN A 156 34.56 9.35 13.67
CA ASN A 156 35.18 8.94 12.41
C ASN A 156 36.48 8.14 12.61
N GLY A 157 36.60 6.99 11.94
CA GLY A 157 37.83 6.20 11.85
C GLY A 157 37.58 4.68 11.72
N PRO A 158 38.58 3.89 11.27
CA PRO A 158 38.44 2.43 11.19
C PRO A 158 38.36 1.77 12.57
N SER A 159 38.93 2.40 13.61
CA SER A 159 38.89 1.92 15.00
C SER A 159 37.56 2.22 15.72
N THR A 160 36.74 3.14 15.22
CA THR A 160 35.47 3.54 15.87
C THR A 160 34.28 2.71 15.40
N VAL A 161 34.40 1.91 14.32
CA VAL A 161 33.29 1.17 13.70
C VAL A 161 32.45 0.37 14.70
N SER A 162 33.07 -0.33 15.66
CA SER A 162 32.31 -1.07 16.69
C SER A 162 31.51 -0.17 17.62
N ARG A 163 32.03 1.02 17.96
CA ARG A 163 31.36 2.03 18.78
C ARG A 163 30.17 2.63 18.02
N ARG A 164 30.37 3.01 16.75
CA ARG A 164 29.30 3.53 15.88
C ARG A 164 28.14 2.56 15.72
N ARG A 165 28.45 1.28 15.45
CA ARG A 165 27.46 0.19 15.37
C ARG A 165 26.68 0.04 16.68
N SER A 166 27.35 0.05 17.84
CA SER A 166 26.67 -0.01 19.14
C SER A 166 25.79 1.22 19.42
N GLY A 167 26.30 2.43 19.20
CA GLY A 167 25.55 3.67 19.45
C GLY A 167 24.28 3.78 18.60
N ILE A 168 24.34 3.41 17.31
CA ILE A 168 23.13 3.43 16.47
C ILE A 168 22.15 2.29 16.79
N VAL A 169 22.62 1.11 17.24
CA VAL A 169 21.75 0.03 17.73
C VAL A 169 21.04 0.43 19.02
N GLU A 170 21.74 1.10 19.96
CA GLU A 170 21.10 1.64 21.17
C GLU A 170 20.08 2.74 20.81
N LEU A 171 20.43 3.67 19.93
CA LEU A 171 19.51 4.71 19.48
C LEU A 171 18.27 4.12 18.79
N CYS A 172 18.42 3.10 17.94
CA CYS A 172 17.27 2.42 17.32
C CYS A 172 16.43 1.64 18.34
N THR A 173 17.06 1.08 19.37
CA THR A 173 16.36 0.42 20.49
C THR A 173 15.56 1.44 21.31
N LYS A 174 16.07 2.66 21.50
CA LYS A 174 15.33 3.78 22.13
C LYS A 174 14.21 4.31 21.21
N LEU A 175 14.46 4.43 19.90
CA LEU A 175 13.48 4.87 18.89
C LEU A 175 12.27 3.95 18.71
N ALA A 176 12.35 2.70 19.18
CA ALA A 176 11.22 1.77 19.19
C ALA A 176 10.10 2.18 20.17
N ASP A 177 10.38 3.05 21.14
CA ASP A 177 9.34 3.77 21.90
C ASP A 177 8.92 5.04 21.15
N GLU A 178 7.67 5.09 20.68
CA GLU A 178 7.09 6.29 20.09
C GLU A 178 7.21 7.53 20.98
N ASN A 179 7.20 7.38 22.31
CA ASN A 179 7.33 8.51 23.24
C ASN A 179 8.77 9.03 23.32
N PHE A 180 9.77 8.20 23.05
CA PHE A 180 11.16 8.62 22.84
C PHE A 180 11.29 9.34 21.49
N ALA A 181 10.79 8.73 20.41
CA ALA A 181 10.83 9.33 19.07
C ALA A 181 10.13 10.71 19.02
N LYS A 182 8.92 10.83 19.58
CA LYS A 182 8.18 12.11 19.66
C LYS A 182 8.87 13.17 20.52
N LYS A 183 9.69 12.78 21.51
CA LYS A 183 10.55 13.73 22.24
C LYS A 183 11.76 14.16 21.41
N LEU A 184 12.41 13.22 20.72
CA LEU A 184 13.54 13.49 19.82
C LEU A 184 13.15 14.48 18.72
N PHE A 185 11.94 14.39 18.16
CA PHE A 185 11.47 15.32 17.13
C PHE A 185 11.30 16.77 17.59
N ASN A 186 11.23 17.02 18.90
CA ASN A 186 11.23 18.38 19.49
C ASN A 186 12.66 18.91 19.71
N THR A 187 13.69 18.19 19.27
CA THR A 187 15.11 18.59 19.31
C THR A 187 15.59 18.93 17.90
N SER A 188 16.50 19.90 17.79
CA SER A 188 17.11 20.33 16.53
C SER A 188 18.36 19.49 16.18
N LEU A 189 18.21 18.16 16.20
CA LEU A 189 19.30 17.19 16.04
C LEU A 189 19.18 16.38 14.74
N GLU A 190 18.22 16.70 13.85
CA GLU A 190 17.96 15.96 12.61
C GLU A 190 19.15 15.92 11.65
N GLN A 191 19.99 16.97 11.67
CA GLN A 191 21.18 17.07 10.82
C GLN A 191 22.34 16.18 11.32
N ARG A 192 22.43 15.94 12.63
CA ARG A 192 23.50 15.14 13.27
C ARG A 192 23.30 13.63 13.07
N LEU A 193 22.05 13.16 13.03
CA LEU A 193 21.77 11.73 12.90
C LEU A 193 22.05 11.18 11.49
N PHE A 194 21.87 12.01 10.46
CA PHE A 194 22.11 11.66 9.07
C PHE A 194 23.14 12.61 8.43
N PRO A 195 24.43 12.52 8.82
CA PRO A 195 25.50 13.23 8.16
C PRO A 195 25.85 12.57 6.82
N ALA A 196 26.60 13.29 5.99
CA ALA A 196 27.08 12.83 4.69
C ALA A 196 27.72 11.41 4.75
N PRO A 197 27.63 10.62 3.67
CA PRO A 197 28.08 9.22 3.67
C PRO A 197 29.57 9.08 4.04
N PRO A 198 29.92 8.07 4.86
CA PRO A 198 31.31 7.85 5.29
C PRO A 198 32.19 7.37 4.12
N SER A 199 33.50 7.63 4.21
CA SER A 199 34.49 7.21 3.19
C SER A 199 34.74 5.70 3.12
N LEU A 200 34.14 4.91 4.00
CA LEU A 200 34.11 3.45 3.97
C LEU A 200 32.70 2.98 4.35
N PRO A 201 31.98 2.26 3.46
CA PRO A 201 30.67 1.71 3.79
C PRO A 201 30.79 0.56 4.80
N ASP A 202 29.74 0.37 5.59
CA ASP A 202 29.63 -0.69 6.59
C ASP A 202 28.19 -1.22 6.66
N THR A 203 27.98 -2.42 6.08
CA THR A 203 26.65 -3.03 5.93
C THR A 203 25.85 -3.13 7.23
N ILE A 204 26.51 -3.29 8.38
CA ILE A 204 25.83 -3.36 9.68
C ILE A 204 25.37 -1.97 10.14
N LEU A 205 26.21 -0.93 9.94
CA LEU A 205 25.86 0.46 10.21
C LEU A 205 24.74 0.95 9.27
N GLU A 206 24.81 0.60 7.99
CA GLU A 206 23.83 0.97 6.96
C GLU A 206 22.49 0.27 7.17
N PHE A 207 22.50 -1.04 7.46
CA PHE A 207 21.30 -1.76 7.90
C PHE A 207 20.63 -1.07 9.09
N THR A 208 21.38 -0.71 10.13
CA THR A 208 20.79 -0.05 11.30
C THR A 208 20.40 1.41 11.02
N LYS A 209 21.04 2.11 10.07
CA LYS A 209 20.53 3.38 9.53
C LYS A 209 19.19 3.21 8.82
N ALA A 210 19.01 2.15 8.03
CA ALA A 210 17.73 1.84 7.40
C ALA A 210 16.65 1.61 8.48
N VAL A 211 16.94 0.84 9.54
CA VAL A 211 16.04 0.66 10.69
C VAL A 211 15.71 2.01 11.37
N ALA A 212 16.69 2.89 11.57
CA ALA A 212 16.47 4.23 12.14
C ALA A 212 15.47 5.06 11.31
N ILE A 213 15.62 5.04 9.97
CA ILE A 213 14.69 5.71 9.04
C ILE A 213 13.28 5.14 9.18
N ALA A 214 13.11 3.81 9.22
CA ALA A 214 11.81 3.18 9.39
C ALA A 214 11.12 3.59 10.69
N PHE A 215 11.81 3.53 11.84
CA PHE A 215 11.23 3.98 13.12
C PHE A 215 10.86 5.48 13.12
N ILE A 216 11.74 6.34 12.60
CA ILE A 216 11.52 7.79 12.57
C ILE A 216 10.30 8.14 11.70
N VAL A 217 10.21 7.55 10.50
CA VAL A 217 9.10 7.81 9.58
C VAL A 217 7.78 7.20 10.07
N HIS A 218 7.83 5.99 10.64
CA HIS A 218 6.66 5.32 11.23
C HIS A 218 6.10 6.08 12.44
N ALA A 219 6.94 6.62 13.32
CA ALA A 219 6.55 7.50 14.43
C ALA A 219 6.02 8.88 14.00
N HIS A 220 5.74 9.06 12.70
CA HIS A 220 5.17 10.26 12.08
C HIS A 220 6.02 11.54 12.23
N ALA A 221 7.34 11.42 12.04
CA ALA A 221 8.26 12.55 12.10
C ALA A 221 7.80 13.80 11.30
N PRO A 222 8.14 15.02 11.78
CA PRO A 222 7.84 16.27 11.08
C PRO A 222 8.48 16.35 9.68
N VAL A 223 7.94 17.22 8.83
CA VAL A 223 8.44 17.45 7.46
C VAL A 223 9.92 17.86 7.42
N THR A 224 10.44 18.53 8.45
CA THR A 224 11.87 18.87 8.58
C THR A 224 12.74 17.62 8.65
N TRP A 225 12.42 16.69 9.55
CA TRP A 225 13.11 15.41 9.72
C TRP A 225 13.04 14.55 8.46
N VAL A 226 11.84 14.36 7.89
CA VAL A 226 11.66 13.54 6.67
C VAL A 226 12.45 14.11 5.48
N ARG A 227 12.41 15.44 5.29
CA ARG A 227 13.15 16.11 4.22
C ARG A 227 14.66 16.16 4.47
N GLN A 228 15.10 16.20 5.74
CA GLN A 228 16.52 16.09 6.08
C GLN A 228 17.07 14.69 5.81
N ILE A 229 16.32 13.63 6.12
CA ILE A 229 16.65 12.24 5.76
C ILE A 229 16.82 12.13 4.23
N HIS A 230 15.85 12.62 3.45
CA HIS A 230 15.97 12.62 1.98
C HIS A 230 17.24 13.36 1.50
N ARG A 231 17.47 14.59 1.99
CA ARG A 231 18.61 15.44 1.61
C ARG A 231 19.99 14.92 2.02
N SER A 232 20.06 13.95 2.95
CA SER A 232 21.32 13.37 3.42
C SER A 232 21.92 12.27 2.51
N GLY A 233 21.27 11.96 1.38
CA GLY A 233 21.63 10.82 0.52
C GLY A 233 21.11 9.48 1.05
N ALA A 234 20.00 9.50 1.80
CA ALA A 234 19.43 8.28 2.37
C ALA A 234 18.97 7.29 1.28
N LEU A 235 18.43 7.78 0.15
CA LEU A 235 18.02 6.91 -0.95
C LEU A 235 19.22 6.22 -1.61
N ASP A 236 20.34 6.91 -1.81
CA ASP A 236 21.56 6.31 -2.36
C ASP A 236 22.12 5.21 -1.44
N MET A 237 22.14 5.47 -0.13
CA MET A 237 22.55 4.50 0.90
C MET A 237 21.61 3.28 0.92
N LEU A 238 20.29 3.49 0.91
CA LEU A 238 19.31 2.40 0.86
C LEU A 238 19.43 1.60 -0.45
N THR A 239 19.71 2.26 -1.59
CA THR A 239 19.94 1.60 -2.89
C THR A 239 21.14 0.64 -2.81
N SER A 240 22.24 1.06 -2.18
CA SER A 240 23.43 0.22 -1.99
C SER A 240 23.21 -1.06 -1.12
N LEU A 241 22.06 -1.16 -0.44
CA LEU A 241 21.67 -2.35 0.33
C LEU A 241 20.76 -3.31 -0.45
N LEU A 242 20.23 -2.92 -1.61
CA LEU A 242 19.30 -3.75 -2.38
C LEU A 242 19.96 -5.03 -2.94
N ASP A 243 21.27 -5.04 -3.18
CA ASP A 243 22.00 -6.25 -3.60
C ASP A 243 22.16 -7.30 -2.48
N LEU A 244 21.78 -7.00 -1.24
CA LEU A 244 22.12 -7.81 -0.06
C LEU A 244 20.91 -8.56 0.49
N ASP A 245 20.67 -9.76 -0.06
CA ASP A 245 19.58 -10.69 0.30
C ASP A 245 19.91 -11.66 1.46
N VAL A 246 21.10 -11.54 2.06
CA VAL A 246 21.54 -12.44 3.15
C VAL A 246 21.03 -11.93 4.50
N ASP A 247 20.49 -12.83 5.34
CA ASP A 247 20.04 -12.47 6.71
C ASP A 247 21.18 -11.82 7.51
N ILE A 248 20.86 -10.72 8.20
CA ILE A 248 21.82 -9.92 8.97
C ILE A 248 22.59 -10.75 10.01
N SER A 249 21.99 -11.82 10.56
CA SER A 249 22.62 -12.75 11.50
C SER A 249 23.74 -13.58 10.89
N ARG A 250 23.73 -13.79 9.56
CA ARG A 250 24.81 -14.44 8.82
C ARG A 250 25.90 -13.43 8.49
N ILE A 251 25.54 -12.25 7.98
CA ILE A 251 26.49 -11.15 7.69
C ILE A 251 27.33 -10.80 8.94
N ALA A 252 26.69 -10.74 10.11
CA ALA A 252 27.35 -10.50 11.40
C ALA A 252 28.40 -11.54 11.81
N LYS A 253 28.37 -12.74 11.22
CA LYS A 253 29.33 -13.84 11.47
C LYS A 253 30.44 -13.92 10.42
N GLU A 254 30.33 -13.18 9.33
CA GLU A 254 31.33 -13.18 8.25
C GLU A 254 32.61 -12.45 8.68
N ARG A 255 33.78 -13.03 8.39
CA ARG A 255 35.08 -12.49 8.86
C ARG A 255 35.33 -11.03 8.46
N LYS A 256 34.74 -10.55 7.35
CA LYS A 256 34.83 -9.16 6.88
C LYS A 256 34.20 -8.13 7.83
N THR A 257 33.18 -8.49 8.63
CA THR A 257 32.54 -7.53 9.55
C THR A 257 33.29 -7.36 10.88
N ASN A 258 34.18 -8.31 11.20
CA ASN A 258 35.02 -8.33 12.42
C ASN A 258 34.23 -8.11 13.73
N MET A 259 32.99 -8.58 13.81
CA MET A 259 32.14 -8.44 15.01
C MET A 259 32.56 -9.43 16.11
N SER A 260 32.64 -8.93 17.35
CA SER A 260 32.84 -9.79 18.52
C SER A 260 31.58 -10.63 18.82
N LYS A 261 31.74 -11.75 19.53
CA LYS A 261 30.60 -12.60 19.94
C LYS A 261 29.53 -11.84 20.74
N VAL A 262 29.93 -10.84 21.54
CA VAL A 262 29.01 -9.99 22.29
C VAL A 262 28.21 -9.11 21.34
N ALA A 263 28.88 -8.41 20.41
CA ALA A 263 28.21 -7.58 19.42
C ALA A 263 27.28 -8.39 18.49
N GLN A 264 27.62 -9.65 18.20
CA GLN A 264 26.75 -10.59 17.46
C GLN A 264 25.48 -10.94 18.27
N SER A 265 25.56 -11.08 19.61
CA SER A 265 24.39 -11.29 20.48
C SER A 265 23.48 -10.06 20.49
N THR A 266 24.04 -8.89 20.77
CA THR A 266 23.29 -7.62 20.79
C THR A 266 22.61 -7.33 19.44
N LEU A 267 23.26 -7.66 18.32
CA LEU A 267 22.65 -7.53 16.99
C LEU A 267 21.55 -8.57 16.72
N LEU A 268 21.60 -9.77 17.32
CA LEU A 268 20.55 -10.78 17.22
C LEU A 268 19.32 -10.44 18.09
N GLU A 269 19.57 -9.90 19.28
CA GLU A 269 18.55 -9.30 20.16
C GLU A 269 17.86 -8.13 19.44
N PHE A 270 18.65 -7.23 18.84
CA PHE A 270 18.14 -6.12 18.02
C PHE A 270 17.39 -6.59 16.77
N ARG A 271 17.89 -7.60 16.03
CA ARG A 271 17.17 -8.23 14.91
C ARG A 271 15.79 -8.72 15.35
N THR A 272 15.68 -9.30 16.55
CA THR A 272 14.42 -9.82 17.11
C THR A 272 13.45 -8.68 17.45
N LEU A 273 13.94 -7.57 18.01
CA LEU A 273 13.17 -6.34 18.21
C LEU A 273 12.65 -5.78 16.88
N VAL A 274 13.52 -5.64 15.88
CA VAL A 274 13.17 -5.10 14.55
C VAL A 274 12.17 -6.01 13.84
N GLN A 275 12.32 -7.33 13.94
CA GLN A 275 11.39 -8.31 13.39
C GLN A 275 9.98 -8.21 14.02
N GLN A 276 9.86 -7.66 15.23
CA GLN A 276 8.59 -7.46 15.92
C GLN A 276 8.01 -6.04 15.82
N ALA A 277 8.73 -5.11 15.18
CA ALA A 277 8.36 -3.69 15.11
C ALA A 277 6.99 -3.46 14.42
N ALA A 278 6.25 -2.46 14.92
CA ALA A 278 4.91 -2.12 14.39
C ALA A 278 4.93 -1.62 12.94
N PHE A 279 6.08 -1.17 12.42
CA PHE A 279 6.20 -0.71 11.03
C PHE A 279 6.10 -1.82 9.96
N TRP A 280 6.06 -3.09 10.35
CA TRP A 280 5.70 -4.18 9.42
C TRP A 280 4.18 -4.30 9.20
N GLY A 281 3.36 -3.81 10.13
CA GLY A 281 1.92 -4.12 10.14
C GLY A 281 1.67 -5.54 10.64
N ASP A 282 0.68 -6.22 10.05
CA ASP A 282 0.28 -7.57 10.44
C ASP A 282 1.26 -8.66 9.92
N GLU A 283 1.82 -8.48 8.72
CA GLU A 283 2.76 -9.43 8.13
C GLU A 283 4.21 -9.18 8.58
N LYS A 284 4.64 -9.91 9.60
CA LYS A 284 6.00 -9.81 10.14
C LYS A 284 6.96 -10.78 9.43
N PRO A 285 8.10 -10.31 8.89
CA PRO A 285 9.01 -11.17 8.13
C PRO A 285 9.71 -12.20 9.01
N PHE A 286 10.00 -13.39 8.47
CA PHE A 286 10.80 -14.41 9.19
C PHE A 286 12.31 -14.18 9.07
N VAL A 287 12.75 -13.80 7.87
CA VAL A 287 14.14 -13.50 7.51
C VAL A 287 14.31 -11.99 7.45
N LEU A 288 15.40 -11.43 8.02
CA LEU A 288 15.64 -10.00 8.01
C LEU A 288 16.97 -9.70 7.31
N THR A 289 16.86 -9.21 6.09
CA THR A 289 17.96 -8.94 5.15
C THR A 289 18.14 -7.43 5.00
N PRO A 290 19.35 -6.94 4.63
CA PRO A 290 19.51 -5.53 4.29
C PRO A 290 18.63 -5.08 3.11
N ARG A 291 18.43 -5.92 2.07
CA ARG A 291 17.46 -5.68 0.99
C ARG A 291 16.06 -5.36 1.54
N LEU A 292 15.50 -6.26 2.35
CA LEU A 292 14.12 -6.13 2.85
C LEU A 292 13.96 -4.89 3.75
N MET A 293 14.96 -4.62 4.59
CA MET A 293 14.95 -3.43 5.44
C MET A 293 15.11 -2.14 4.61
N ALA A 294 15.94 -2.16 3.56
CA ALA A 294 16.09 -1.03 2.66
C ALA A 294 14.80 -0.73 1.90
N LEU A 295 14.16 -1.77 1.33
CA LEU A 295 12.85 -1.67 0.69
C LEU A 295 11.80 -1.07 1.64
N ARG A 296 11.64 -1.60 2.86
CA ARG A 296 10.63 -1.05 3.79
C ARG A 296 10.93 0.38 4.23
N SER A 297 12.21 0.75 4.38
CA SER A 297 12.58 2.13 4.71
C SER A 297 12.41 3.10 3.54
N MET A 298 12.61 2.66 2.29
CA MET A 298 12.29 3.44 1.09
C MET A 298 10.78 3.65 0.96
N ASP A 299 9.99 2.58 1.05
CA ASP A 299 8.52 2.57 0.98
C ASP A 299 7.91 3.57 1.98
N LEU A 300 8.28 3.46 3.26
CA LEU A 300 7.86 4.39 4.30
C LEU A 300 8.29 5.84 3.99
N LEU A 301 9.56 6.06 3.61
CA LEU A 301 10.11 7.40 3.35
C LEU A 301 9.44 8.09 2.14
N ILE A 302 9.35 7.40 1.01
CA ILE A 302 8.77 7.91 -0.25
C ILE A 302 7.27 8.12 -0.08
N GLY A 303 6.55 7.16 0.51
CA GLY A 303 5.14 7.30 0.85
C GLY A 303 4.87 8.47 1.81
N ARG A 304 5.78 8.75 2.76
CA ARG A 304 5.68 9.91 3.65
C ARG A 304 6.01 11.23 2.95
N LEU A 305 6.98 11.26 2.04
CA LEU A 305 7.32 12.44 1.23
C LEU A 305 6.15 12.85 0.33
N ARG A 306 5.54 11.90 -0.40
CA ARG A 306 4.33 12.17 -1.21
C ARG A 306 3.16 12.66 -0.37
N LYS A 307 2.88 12.02 0.78
CA LYS A 307 1.84 12.45 1.75
C LYS A 307 2.11 13.83 2.39
N LEU A 308 3.28 14.42 2.20
CA LEU A 308 3.65 15.77 2.64
C LEU A 308 3.73 16.79 1.49
N GLY A 309 3.29 16.42 0.27
CA GLY A 309 3.32 17.30 -0.90
C GLY A 309 4.74 17.55 -1.42
N ASP A 310 5.61 16.54 -1.41
CA ASP A 310 6.94 16.63 -2.01
C ASP A 310 6.90 16.12 -3.47
N ASP A 311 6.89 17.07 -4.42
CA ASP A 311 6.80 16.82 -5.88
C ASP A 311 8.17 16.55 -6.53
N THR A 312 9.22 16.28 -5.74
CA THR A 312 10.56 16.00 -6.31
C THR A 312 10.63 14.62 -6.97
N THR A 313 11.54 14.46 -7.94
CA THR A 313 11.78 13.18 -8.62
C THR A 313 12.58 12.24 -7.70
N LEU A 314 11.88 11.40 -6.94
CA LEU A 314 12.46 10.49 -5.94
C LEU A 314 13.06 9.21 -6.56
N LEU A 315 12.68 8.86 -7.80
CA LEU A 315 13.20 7.69 -8.52
C LEU A 315 14.30 8.10 -9.51
N ILE A 316 15.53 7.67 -9.22
CA ILE A 316 16.67 7.70 -10.14
C ILE A 316 16.70 6.41 -11.01
N PRO A 317 17.32 6.42 -12.20
CA PRO A 317 17.33 5.26 -13.10
C PRO A 317 17.91 3.99 -12.47
N ASP A 318 19.05 4.09 -11.78
CA ASP A 318 19.75 2.96 -11.15
C ASP A 318 18.87 2.25 -10.10
N LEU A 319 18.19 3.04 -9.24
CA LEU A 319 17.20 2.54 -8.29
C LEU A 319 16.00 1.91 -9.01
N THR A 320 15.54 2.52 -10.10
CA THR A 320 14.40 2.01 -10.88
C THR A 320 14.73 0.64 -11.50
N SER A 321 15.94 0.44 -12.02
CA SER A 321 16.41 -0.88 -12.47
C SER A 321 16.40 -1.88 -11.32
N GLN A 322 17.09 -1.59 -10.21
CA GLN A 322 17.20 -2.55 -9.09
C GLN A 322 15.85 -2.96 -8.51
N LEU A 323 14.88 -2.04 -8.41
CA LEU A 323 13.51 -2.36 -7.98
C LEU A 323 12.77 -3.25 -8.98
N LEU A 324 12.93 -3.01 -10.29
CA LEU A 324 12.35 -3.85 -11.33
C LEU A 324 13.04 -5.21 -11.46
N ASP A 325 14.36 -5.29 -11.25
CA ASP A 325 15.12 -6.54 -11.24
C ASP A 325 14.73 -7.41 -10.03
N ILE A 326 14.52 -6.81 -8.85
CA ILE A 326 13.95 -7.48 -7.67
C ILE A 326 12.51 -7.94 -7.94
N ALA A 327 11.64 -7.07 -8.46
CA ALA A 327 10.25 -7.41 -8.75
C ALA A 327 10.13 -8.51 -9.82
N THR A 328 10.95 -8.45 -10.89
CA THR A 328 11.03 -9.48 -11.92
C THR A 328 11.46 -10.81 -11.30
N SER A 329 12.53 -10.81 -10.51
CA SER A 329 13.04 -12.02 -9.85
C SER A 329 12.01 -12.67 -8.94
N ALA A 330 11.32 -11.89 -8.09
CA ALA A 330 10.28 -12.39 -7.21
C ALA A 330 9.03 -12.87 -7.98
N SER A 331 8.65 -12.18 -9.07
CA SER A 331 7.54 -12.61 -9.94
C SER A 331 7.84 -13.91 -10.69
N GLY A 332 9.12 -14.24 -10.92
CA GLY A 332 9.53 -15.51 -11.51
C GLY A 332 9.11 -16.73 -10.69
N SER A 333 9.02 -16.59 -9.37
CA SER A 333 8.51 -17.63 -8.45
C SER A 333 7.02 -17.96 -8.69
N LEU A 334 6.24 -17.05 -9.31
CA LEU A 334 4.84 -17.29 -9.67
C LEU A 334 4.68 -18.39 -10.73
N VAL A 335 5.68 -18.58 -11.60
CA VAL A 335 5.69 -19.62 -12.65
C VAL A 335 5.82 -21.03 -12.06
N GLN A 336 6.06 -21.15 -10.74
CA GLN A 336 6.18 -22.41 -10.00
C GLN A 336 4.99 -22.65 -9.04
N ASP A 337 3.89 -21.90 -9.19
CA ASP A 337 2.66 -21.93 -8.38
C ASP A 337 2.83 -21.69 -6.85
N VAL A 338 4.06 -21.51 -6.36
CA VAL A 338 4.37 -21.30 -4.94
C VAL A 338 5.41 -20.18 -4.79
N ILE A 339 4.95 -18.98 -4.45
CA ILE A 339 5.82 -17.84 -4.14
C ILE A 339 6.17 -17.80 -2.64
N PRO A 340 7.47 -17.72 -2.26
CA PRO A 340 7.87 -17.54 -0.87
C PRO A 340 7.36 -16.21 -0.27
N PRO A 341 6.94 -16.15 1.01
CA PRO A 341 6.50 -14.89 1.62
C PRO A 341 7.55 -13.76 1.62
N TYR A 342 8.84 -14.11 1.59
CA TYR A 342 9.92 -13.13 1.41
C TYR A 342 9.92 -12.51 0.00
N ASP A 343 9.63 -13.30 -1.03
CA ASP A 343 9.53 -12.85 -2.42
C ASP A 343 8.28 -11.97 -2.59
N VAL A 344 7.14 -12.35 -1.99
CA VAL A 344 5.92 -11.51 -1.94
C VAL A 344 6.23 -10.15 -1.32
N ALA A 345 6.85 -10.12 -0.13
CA ALA A 345 7.21 -8.87 0.53
C ALA A 345 8.21 -8.02 -0.29
N CYS A 346 9.17 -8.64 -0.97
CA CYS A 346 10.09 -7.91 -1.85
C CYS A 346 9.40 -7.35 -3.10
N LEU A 347 8.50 -8.13 -3.72
CA LEU A 347 7.69 -7.73 -4.88
C LEU A 347 6.77 -6.57 -4.53
N GLU A 348 6.02 -6.70 -3.43
CA GLU A 348 5.08 -5.70 -2.96
C GLU A 348 5.75 -4.36 -2.64
N LEU A 349 6.81 -4.38 -1.84
CA LEU A 349 7.53 -3.16 -1.48
C LEU A 349 8.18 -2.51 -2.71
N SER A 350 8.73 -3.30 -3.65
CA SER A 350 9.30 -2.76 -4.88
C SER A 350 8.23 -2.09 -5.75
N LEU A 351 7.06 -2.71 -5.89
CA LEU A 351 5.92 -2.13 -6.60
C LEU A 351 5.36 -0.89 -5.91
N SER A 352 5.30 -0.86 -4.57
CA SER A 352 4.88 0.30 -3.77
C SER A 352 5.80 1.50 -3.96
N ILE A 353 7.13 1.27 -3.90
CA ILE A 353 8.14 2.31 -4.14
C ILE A 353 8.04 2.85 -5.57
N LEU A 354 7.87 1.98 -6.57
CA LEU A 354 7.73 2.39 -7.96
C LEU A 354 6.42 3.16 -8.20
N GLU A 355 5.29 2.70 -7.66
CA GLU A 355 3.98 3.34 -7.73
C GLU A 355 4.04 4.75 -7.12
N SER A 356 4.41 4.86 -5.85
CA SER A 356 4.45 6.15 -5.14
C SER A 356 5.60 7.03 -5.64
N GLY A 357 6.66 6.47 -6.20
CA GLY A 357 7.68 7.21 -6.94
C GLY A 357 7.17 7.78 -8.26
N SER A 358 6.29 7.07 -8.97
CA SER A 358 5.70 7.48 -10.26
C SER A 358 4.69 8.62 -10.16
N THR A 359 4.06 8.82 -8.99
CA THR A 359 3.10 9.92 -8.78
C THR A 359 3.81 11.28 -8.77
N LEU A 360 3.77 11.99 -9.90
CA LEU A 360 4.40 13.30 -10.09
C LEU A 360 3.47 14.25 -10.88
N PRO A 361 3.18 15.46 -10.37
CA PRO A 361 2.35 16.42 -11.08
C PRO A 361 2.98 16.90 -12.40
N GLY A 362 2.45 16.43 -13.52
CA GLY A 362 2.68 16.99 -14.85
C GLY A 362 3.60 16.20 -15.79
N HIS A 363 3.51 16.57 -17.08
CA HIS A 363 4.00 15.84 -18.25
C HIS A 363 5.53 15.75 -18.42
N THR A 364 6.31 16.16 -17.41
CA THR A 364 7.78 16.33 -17.47
C THR A 364 8.56 15.16 -16.89
N ALA A 365 8.07 14.50 -15.84
CA ALA A 365 8.86 13.56 -15.05
C ALA A 365 9.03 12.16 -15.66
N THR A 366 7.98 11.59 -16.26
CA THR A 366 7.99 10.20 -16.77
C THR A 366 8.91 9.99 -17.98
N ARG A 367 9.55 11.05 -18.51
CA ARG A 367 10.47 10.99 -19.65
C ARG A 367 11.92 10.66 -19.31
N SER A 368 12.31 10.69 -18.02
CA SER A 368 13.71 10.53 -17.59
C SER A 368 13.98 9.34 -16.66
N THR A 369 12.97 8.87 -15.92
CA THR A 369 13.14 7.78 -14.93
C THR A 369 13.00 6.38 -15.53
N PHE A 370 12.05 6.19 -16.46
CA PHE A 370 11.76 4.88 -17.05
C PHE A 370 12.34 4.78 -18.47
N SER A 371 13.27 3.84 -18.67
CA SER A 371 13.79 3.48 -19.99
C SER A 371 12.78 2.61 -20.77
N ALA A 372 13.06 2.32 -22.04
CA ALA A 372 12.28 1.33 -22.77
C ALA A 372 12.36 -0.06 -22.10
N ASP A 373 13.56 -0.44 -21.66
CA ASP A 373 13.82 -1.74 -21.03
C ASP A 373 13.07 -1.88 -19.69
N HIS A 374 13.02 -0.81 -18.88
CA HIS A 374 12.22 -0.77 -17.64
C HIS A 374 10.72 -0.99 -17.91
N LEU A 375 10.21 -0.46 -19.02
CA LEU A 375 8.81 -0.65 -19.41
C LEU A 375 8.55 -2.06 -19.93
N THR A 376 9.51 -2.67 -20.66
CA THR A 376 9.44 -4.07 -21.08
C THR A 376 9.47 -5.03 -19.89
N GLN A 377 10.32 -4.78 -18.88
CA GLN A 377 10.32 -5.55 -17.62
C GLN A 377 8.95 -5.47 -16.93
N LEU A 378 8.41 -4.27 -16.75
CA LEU A 378 7.09 -4.07 -16.14
C LEU A 378 5.95 -4.73 -16.95
N ALA A 379 6.03 -4.68 -18.28
CA ALA A 379 5.10 -5.36 -19.18
C ALA A 379 5.12 -6.89 -19.06
N ALA A 380 6.25 -7.48 -18.65
CA ALA A 380 6.38 -8.92 -18.38
C ALA A 380 5.90 -9.33 -16.98
N ILE A 381 5.94 -8.43 -15.98
CA ILE A 381 5.45 -8.70 -14.61
C ILE A 381 3.92 -8.68 -14.54
N LEU A 382 3.27 -7.68 -15.17
CA LEU A 382 1.82 -7.50 -15.07
C LEU A 382 0.98 -8.73 -15.46
N PRO A 383 1.27 -9.46 -16.56
CA PRO A 383 0.51 -10.64 -16.98
C PRO A 383 0.53 -11.76 -15.94
N LEU A 384 1.67 -11.94 -15.26
CA LEU A 384 1.83 -12.94 -14.20
C LEU A 384 0.92 -12.60 -13.02
N LEU A 385 0.94 -11.34 -12.55
CA LEU A 385 0.06 -10.86 -11.48
C LEU A 385 -1.42 -10.93 -11.86
N LEU A 386 -1.79 -10.47 -13.05
CA LEU A 386 -3.18 -10.51 -13.54
C LEU A 386 -3.73 -11.94 -13.67
N THR A 387 -2.87 -12.91 -13.96
CA THR A 387 -3.25 -14.32 -14.12
C THR A 387 -3.36 -15.05 -12.78
N HIS A 388 -2.41 -14.84 -11.87
CA HIS A 388 -2.30 -15.54 -10.59
C HIS A 388 -2.83 -14.72 -9.40
N ALA A 389 -3.72 -13.75 -9.64
CA ALA A 389 -4.26 -12.85 -8.61
C ALA A 389 -5.19 -13.58 -7.61
N ASP A 390 -4.57 -14.21 -6.62
CA ASP A 390 -5.19 -14.75 -5.41
C ASP A 390 -5.38 -13.64 -4.35
N ALA A 391 -5.61 -14.05 -3.08
CA ALA A 391 -5.73 -13.10 -1.97
C ALA A 391 -4.38 -12.47 -1.57
N ASN A 392 -3.28 -13.24 -1.62
CA ASN A 392 -1.95 -12.79 -1.19
C ASN A 392 -1.37 -11.75 -2.17
N LEU A 393 -1.57 -11.97 -3.47
CA LEU A 393 -1.08 -11.10 -4.54
C LEU A 393 -2.06 -9.97 -4.89
N ALA A 394 -3.20 -9.86 -4.19
CA ALA A 394 -4.22 -8.84 -4.47
C ALA A 394 -3.68 -7.41 -4.35
N HIS A 395 -2.87 -7.12 -3.32
CA HIS A 395 -2.30 -5.79 -3.10
C HIS A 395 -1.17 -5.50 -4.11
N SER A 396 -0.21 -6.40 -4.28
CA SER A 396 0.81 -6.34 -5.34
C SER A 396 0.21 -6.15 -6.74
N THR A 397 -0.89 -6.84 -7.08
CA THR A 397 -1.61 -6.66 -8.36
C THR A 397 -2.19 -5.24 -8.46
N SER A 398 -2.79 -4.72 -7.38
CA SER A 398 -3.33 -3.36 -7.33
C SER A 398 -2.25 -2.29 -7.54
N LEU A 399 -1.11 -2.41 -6.83
CA LEU A 399 0.05 -1.53 -6.99
C LEU A 399 0.59 -1.54 -8.42
N ALA A 400 0.73 -2.72 -9.02
CA ALA A 400 1.23 -2.86 -10.38
C ALA A 400 0.27 -2.23 -11.42
N ILE A 401 -1.05 -2.41 -11.28
CA ILE A 401 -2.04 -1.76 -12.15
C ILE A 401 -2.00 -0.24 -11.98
N ARG A 402 -1.87 0.28 -10.75
CA ARG A 402 -1.73 1.72 -10.49
C ARG A 402 -0.47 2.29 -11.15
N LEU A 403 0.68 1.64 -10.96
CA LEU A 403 1.94 2.00 -11.62
C LEU A 403 1.80 2.03 -13.15
N ALA A 404 1.24 0.99 -13.76
CA ALA A 404 0.99 0.95 -15.20
C ALA A 404 0.06 2.10 -15.65
N THR A 405 -0.98 2.41 -14.87
CA THR A 405 -1.93 3.50 -15.15
C THR A 405 -1.29 4.88 -15.03
N ASN A 406 -0.47 5.11 -14.00
CA ASN A 406 0.30 6.34 -13.77
C ASN A 406 1.29 6.61 -14.93
N LEU A 407 1.95 5.56 -15.43
CA LEU A 407 2.90 5.66 -16.54
C LEU A 407 2.22 5.81 -17.91
N ALA A 408 1.05 5.18 -18.11
CA ALA A 408 0.27 5.25 -19.34
C ALA A 408 -0.49 6.59 -19.51
N ASN A 409 -0.90 7.23 -18.42
CA ASN A 409 -1.72 8.45 -18.47
C ASN A 409 -1.08 9.55 -19.34
N ASN A 410 -1.85 10.05 -20.31
CA ASN A 410 -1.45 11.03 -21.34
C ASN A 410 -0.16 10.68 -22.13
N ASN A 411 0.32 9.42 -22.13
CA ASN A 411 1.61 9.04 -22.72
C ASN A 411 1.50 7.90 -23.75
N PRO A 412 1.11 8.18 -25.01
CA PRO A 412 0.92 7.16 -26.04
C PRO A 412 2.19 6.36 -26.38
N ARG A 413 3.39 6.86 -26.05
CA ARG A 413 4.63 6.10 -26.23
C ARG A 413 4.74 4.95 -25.23
N ILE A 414 4.31 5.17 -23.98
CA ILE A 414 4.30 4.14 -22.95
C ILE A 414 3.16 3.15 -23.19
N CYS A 415 1.97 3.62 -23.56
CA CYS A 415 0.90 2.74 -24.03
C CYS A 415 1.36 1.89 -25.23
N GLY A 416 2.19 2.43 -26.14
CA GLY A 416 2.80 1.67 -27.23
C GLY A 416 3.76 0.56 -26.79
N GLN A 417 4.43 0.68 -25.64
CA GLN A 417 5.24 -0.41 -25.06
C GLN A 417 4.36 -1.46 -24.36
N PHE A 418 3.27 -1.02 -23.71
CA PHE A 418 2.26 -1.91 -23.14
C PHE A 418 1.29 -2.52 -24.17
N ALA A 419 1.54 -2.36 -25.47
CA ALA A 419 0.68 -2.88 -26.54
C ALA A 419 0.89 -4.38 -26.85
N GLU A 420 1.59 -5.13 -25.99
CA GLU A 420 1.81 -6.56 -26.21
C GLU A 420 0.51 -7.36 -26.02
N PRO A 421 0.14 -8.27 -26.96
CA PRO A 421 -1.01 -9.17 -26.78
C PRO A 421 -0.93 -10.03 -25.52
N GLY A 422 0.28 -10.38 -25.08
CA GLY A 422 0.56 -11.10 -23.82
C GLY A 422 0.19 -10.31 -22.55
N LEU A 423 0.05 -8.98 -22.65
CA LEU A 423 -0.39 -8.09 -21.56
C LEU A 423 -1.86 -7.69 -21.71
N ILE A 424 -2.23 -7.23 -22.90
CA ILE A 424 -3.55 -6.69 -23.19
C ILE A 424 -4.66 -7.75 -23.03
N ARG A 425 -4.40 -9.01 -23.42
CA ARG A 425 -5.41 -10.08 -23.32
C ARG A 425 -5.63 -10.54 -21.86
N PRO A 426 -4.60 -10.79 -21.02
CA PRO A 426 -4.81 -11.03 -19.58
C PRO A 426 -5.48 -9.86 -18.84
N LEU A 427 -5.24 -8.60 -19.22
CA LEU A 427 -5.95 -7.45 -18.64
C LEU A 427 -7.46 -7.52 -18.90
N VAL A 428 -7.88 -7.74 -20.16
CA VAL A 428 -9.29 -7.91 -20.50
C VAL A 428 -9.88 -9.20 -19.90
N GLY A 429 -9.12 -10.29 -19.88
CA GLY A 429 -9.51 -11.53 -19.20
C GLY A 429 -9.74 -11.33 -17.69
N ALA A 430 -8.93 -10.50 -17.02
CA ALA A 430 -9.12 -10.14 -15.63
C ALA A 430 -10.36 -9.25 -15.40
N ILE A 431 -10.65 -8.31 -16.31
CA ILE A 431 -11.90 -7.52 -16.30
C ILE A 431 -13.11 -8.47 -16.41
N THR A 432 -13.16 -9.32 -17.43
CA THR A 432 -14.26 -10.28 -17.67
C THR A 432 -14.44 -11.23 -16.48
N LYS A 433 -13.36 -11.83 -15.95
CA LYS A 433 -13.41 -12.69 -14.76
C LYS A 433 -13.92 -11.98 -13.51
N THR A 434 -13.61 -10.69 -13.34
CA THR A 434 -14.04 -9.94 -12.14
C THR A 434 -15.49 -9.48 -12.26
N PHE A 435 -15.98 -9.16 -13.46
CA PHE A 435 -17.41 -8.97 -13.71
C PHE A 435 -18.22 -10.26 -13.49
N GLN A 436 -17.70 -11.42 -13.90
CA GLN A 436 -18.33 -12.72 -13.64
C GLN A 436 -18.44 -13.04 -12.14
N LYS A 437 -17.53 -12.53 -11.29
CA LYS A 437 -17.68 -12.60 -9.83
C LYS A 437 -18.77 -11.66 -9.32
N LEU A 438 -18.75 -10.40 -9.74
CA LEU A 438 -19.78 -9.40 -9.37
C LEU A 438 -21.20 -9.84 -9.74
N ASP A 439 -21.35 -10.55 -10.86
CA ASP A 439 -22.63 -11.12 -11.32
C ASP A 439 -23.01 -12.45 -10.64
N GLY A 440 -22.05 -13.16 -10.03
CA GLY A 440 -22.24 -14.44 -9.35
C GLY A 440 -22.34 -14.36 -7.82
N GLU A 441 -21.95 -13.24 -7.22
CA GLU A 441 -22.09 -12.97 -5.79
C GLU A 441 -23.57 -12.65 -5.46
N GLU A 442 -24.29 -13.62 -4.88
CA GLU A 442 -25.63 -13.36 -4.31
C GLU A 442 -25.51 -12.24 -3.25
N HIS A 443 -26.28 -11.17 -3.42
CA HIS A 443 -26.12 -9.89 -2.72
C HIS A 443 -26.57 -9.93 -1.24
N GLY A 444 -26.03 -10.85 -0.43
CA GLY A 444 -26.50 -11.11 0.93
C GLY A 444 -25.45 -11.44 2.00
N GLU A 445 -24.27 -11.97 1.66
CA GLU A 445 -23.37 -12.55 2.67
C GLU A 445 -22.10 -11.73 3.02
N ASP A 446 -21.59 -10.86 2.15
CA ASP A 446 -20.46 -9.97 2.49
C ASP A 446 -20.38 -8.69 1.62
N GLU A 447 -20.92 -7.59 2.14
CA GLU A 447 -20.89 -6.26 1.48
C GLU A 447 -19.46 -5.73 1.28
N ALA A 448 -18.50 -6.10 2.13
CA ALA A 448 -17.11 -5.66 1.99
C ALA A 448 -16.37 -6.41 0.87
N LYS A 449 -16.71 -7.69 0.60
CA LYS A 449 -16.24 -8.39 -0.60
C LYS A 449 -16.81 -7.79 -1.88
N HIS A 450 -18.12 -7.51 -1.92
CA HIS A 450 -18.77 -6.88 -3.08
C HIS A 450 -18.13 -5.54 -3.43
N LEU A 451 -17.86 -4.69 -2.42
CA LEU A 451 -17.15 -3.43 -2.59
C LEU A 451 -15.70 -3.63 -3.09
N ALA A 452 -14.94 -4.57 -2.51
CA ALA A 452 -13.59 -4.87 -2.97
C ALA A 452 -13.55 -5.42 -4.42
N THR A 453 -14.58 -6.15 -4.85
CA THR A 453 -14.77 -6.59 -6.24
C THR A 453 -15.07 -5.41 -7.17
N ILE A 454 -15.86 -4.42 -6.72
CA ILE A 454 -16.10 -3.14 -7.43
C ILE A 454 -14.80 -2.33 -7.55
N ASP A 455 -14.06 -2.11 -6.46
CA ASP A 455 -12.80 -1.36 -6.45
C ASP A 455 -11.78 -1.95 -7.42
N ARG A 456 -11.66 -3.29 -7.43
CA ARG A 456 -10.80 -4.03 -8.34
C ARG A 456 -11.24 -3.86 -9.80
N LEU A 457 -12.54 -3.88 -10.09
CA LEU A 457 -13.06 -3.62 -11.43
C LEU A 457 -12.77 -2.19 -11.89
N VAL A 458 -13.05 -1.19 -11.06
CA VAL A 458 -12.82 0.23 -11.36
C VAL A 458 -11.34 0.49 -11.67
N LEU A 459 -10.42 -0.11 -10.89
CA LEU A 459 -8.97 -0.03 -11.14
C LEU A 459 -8.53 -0.70 -12.46
N LEU A 460 -9.01 -1.93 -12.73
CA LEU A 460 -8.73 -2.63 -13.99
C LEU A 460 -9.25 -1.87 -15.22
N LEU A 461 -10.46 -1.32 -15.12
CA LEU A 461 -11.11 -0.54 -16.17
C LEU A 461 -10.41 0.80 -16.41
N GLY A 462 -9.98 1.51 -15.36
CA GLY A 462 -9.20 2.74 -15.47
C GLY A 462 -7.88 2.55 -16.22
N CYS A 463 -7.16 1.46 -15.92
CA CYS A 463 -5.95 1.05 -16.65
C CYS A 463 -6.26 0.78 -18.14
N GLY A 464 -7.29 -0.03 -18.42
CA GLY A 464 -7.72 -0.32 -19.79
C GLY A 464 -8.11 0.93 -20.57
N ILE A 465 -8.83 1.88 -19.95
CA ILE A 465 -9.21 3.16 -20.56
C ILE A 465 -7.98 3.98 -20.95
N ASN A 466 -6.99 4.13 -20.05
CA ASN A 466 -5.76 4.88 -20.34
C ASN A 466 -4.90 4.22 -21.45
N LEU A 467 -4.87 2.89 -21.53
CA LEU A 467 -4.19 2.18 -22.61
C LEU A 467 -4.91 2.34 -23.96
N PHE A 468 -6.23 2.07 -24.02
CA PHE A 468 -6.97 2.03 -25.28
C PHE A 468 -7.37 3.41 -25.83
N GLU A 469 -7.44 4.46 -25.01
CA GLU A 469 -7.82 5.80 -25.49
C GLU A 469 -6.79 6.38 -26.47
N HIS A 470 -5.49 6.20 -26.20
CA HIS A 470 -4.40 6.85 -26.95
C HIS A 470 -3.48 5.90 -27.73
N SER A 471 -3.63 4.57 -27.60
CA SER A 471 -2.83 3.58 -28.34
C SER A 471 -3.71 2.69 -29.22
N GLU A 472 -3.60 2.89 -30.54
CA GLU A 472 -4.17 1.97 -31.52
C GLU A 472 -3.54 0.58 -31.44
N ALA A 473 -2.24 0.49 -31.15
CA ALA A 473 -1.55 -0.79 -30.98
C ALA A 473 -2.14 -1.61 -29.82
N CYS A 474 -2.50 -0.98 -28.69
CA CYS A 474 -3.21 -1.66 -27.60
C CYS A 474 -4.57 -2.21 -28.05
N ARG A 475 -5.30 -1.49 -28.89
CA ARG A 475 -6.60 -1.94 -29.42
C ARG A 475 -6.41 -3.12 -30.38
N VAL A 476 -5.47 -3.02 -31.32
CA VAL A 476 -5.14 -4.08 -32.29
C VAL A 476 -4.64 -5.35 -31.59
N ALA A 477 -3.99 -5.27 -30.44
CA ALA A 477 -3.55 -6.44 -29.66
C ALA A 477 -4.69 -7.34 -29.14
N LEU A 478 -5.93 -6.83 -29.07
CA LEU A 478 -7.11 -7.65 -28.77
C LEU A 478 -7.63 -8.45 -29.96
N LEU A 479 -7.35 -8.02 -31.20
CA LEU A 479 -7.77 -8.76 -32.39
C LEU A 479 -7.08 -10.14 -32.43
N PRO A 480 -7.71 -11.15 -33.07
CA PRO A 480 -7.03 -12.39 -33.42
C PRO A 480 -5.72 -12.12 -34.17
N ALA A 481 -4.69 -12.92 -33.87
CA ALA A 481 -3.53 -12.95 -34.75
C ALA A 481 -4.01 -13.51 -36.09
N THR A 482 -3.88 -12.74 -37.17
CA THR A 482 -4.20 -13.24 -38.52
C THR A 482 -3.39 -14.51 -38.75
N PRO A 483 -4.04 -15.65 -39.10
CA PRO A 483 -3.30 -16.88 -39.35
C PRO A 483 -2.29 -16.64 -40.48
N PRO A 484 -1.10 -17.28 -40.44
CA PRO A 484 -0.15 -17.19 -41.53
C PRO A 484 -0.85 -17.56 -42.84
N SER A 485 -0.55 -16.82 -43.91
CA SER A 485 -1.26 -16.94 -45.18
C SER A 485 -1.34 -18.40 -45.64
N ALA A 486 -2.48 -18.79 -46.21
CA ALA A 486 -2.88 -20.19 -46.46
C ALA A 486 -2.00 -21.01 -47.45
N PHE A 487 -0.79 -20.53 -47.74
CA PHE A 487 0.25 -21.22 -48.50
C PHE A 487 1.22 -22.04 -47.62
N GLU A 488 1.27 -21.77 -46.30
CA GLU A 488 2.17 -22.48 -45.35
C GLU A 488 1.43 -23.34 -44.31
N ALA A 489 0.09 -23.40 -44.37
CA ALA A 489 -0.72 -24.20 -43.46
C ALA A 489 -0.64 -25.70 -43.80
N ALA A 490 0.10 -26.48 -43.01
CA ALA A 490 0.09 -27.93 -43.11
C ALA A 490 -1.30 -28.51 -42.72
N PRO A 491 -1.87 -29.46 -43.48
CA PRO A 491 -3.21 -29.98 -43.21
C PRO A 491 -3.20 -30.90 -41.98
N GLY A 492 -3.78 -30.44 -40.87
CA GLY A 492 -3.95 -31.26 -39.66
C GLY A 492 -3.97 -30.50 -38.34
N VAL A 493 -3.65 -29.20 -38.31
CA VAL A 493 -3.79 -28.37 -37.10
C VAL A 493 -5.08 -27.58 -37.17
N GLU A 494 -6.02 -27.87 -36.27
CA GLU A 494 -7.21 -27.06 -36.04
C GLU A 494 -6.79 -25.77 -35.33
N ALA A 495 -6.54 -24.70 -36.11
CA ALA A 495 -6.09 -23.42 -35.58
C ALA A 495 -7.13 -22.83 -34.61
N GLU A 496 -6.67 -22.44 -33.41
CA GLU A 496 -7.52 -22.18 -32.24
C GLU A 496 -8.52 -21.03 -32.48
N ALA A 497 -9.81 -21.38 -32.63
CA ALA A 497 -10.89 -20.41 -32.84
C ALA A 497 -11.24 -19.55 -31.61
N HIS A 498 -10.42 -19.58 -30.55
CA HIS A 498 -10.68 -18.92 -29.27
C HIS A 498 -10.32 -17.43 -29.22
N ALA A 499 -9.60 -16.90 -30.21
CA ALA A 499 -9.17 -15.50 -30.18
C ALA A 499 -10.35 -14.49 -30.28
N SER A 500 -11.48 -14.88 -30.90
CA SER A 500 -12.68 -14.05 -31.07
C SER A 500 -13.54 -13.88 -29.80
N SER A 501 -13.09 -14.35 -28.63
CA SER A 501 -13.90 -14.33 -27.39
C SER A 501 -14.00 -12.94 -26.75
N HIS A 502 -12.86 -12.30 -26.46
CA HIS A 502 -12.75 -11.21 -25.48
C HIS A 502 -13.67 -10.00 -25.74
N ILE A 503 -13.81 -9.56 -26.99
CA ILE A 503 -14.68 -8.43 -27.35
C ILE A 503 -16.16 -8.82 -27.23
N ASN A 504 -16.51 -10.03 -27.66
CA ASN A 504 -17.85 -10.59 -27.50
C ASN A 504 -18.20 -10.77 -26.01
N ASP A 505 -17.26 -11.21 -25.16
CA ASP A 505 -17.46 -11.35 -23.72
C ASP A 505 -17.75 -10.02 -23.03
N LEU A 506 -16.95 -8.97 -23.31
CA LEU A 506 -17.20 -7.61 -22.78
C LEU A 506 -18.53 -7.03 -23.29
N THR A 507 -18.85 -7.25 -24.57
CA THR A 507 -20.11 -6.78 -25.18
C THR A 507 -21.32 -7.51 -24.60
N HIS A 508 -21.21 -8.82 -24.36
CA HIS A 508 -22.24 -9.63 -23.73
C HIS A 508 -22.47 -9.24 -22.26
N LEU A 509 -21.42 -8.95 -21.49
CA LEU A 509 -21.53 -8.43 -20.12
C LEU A 509 -22.32 -7.10 -20.10
N PHE A 510 -21.94 -6.14 -20.95
CA PHE A 510 -22.65 -4.86 -21.07
C PHE A 510 -24.11 -5.02 -21.52
N ALA A 511 -24.37 -5.88 -22.51
CA ALA A 511 -25.72 -6.18 -23.00
C ALA A 511 -26.59 -6.88 -21.93
N SER A 512 -26.01 -7.75 -21.12
CA SER A 512 -26.68 -8.49 -20.04
C SER A 512 -26.99 -7.58 -18.86
N HIS A 513 -26.04 -6.74 -18.45
CA HIS A 513 -26.26 -5.73 -17.39
C HIS A 513 -27.38 -4.77 -17.77
N ARG A 514 -27.35 -4.15 -18.95
CA ARG A 514 -28.39 -3.20 -19.36
C ARG A 514 -29.80 -3.81 -19.36
N THR A 515 -29.90 -5.08 -19.74
CA THR A 515 -31.17 -5.83 -19.68
C THR A 515 -31.64 -6.02 -18.23
N ARG A 516 -30.74 -6.33 -17.29
CA ARG A 516 -31.05 -6.46 -15.85
C ARG A 516 -31.35 -5.10 -15.20
N ALA A 517 -30.55 -4.07 -15.47
CA ALA A 517 -30.70 -2.72 -14.93
C ALA A 517 -32.06 -2.09 -15.31
N TRP A 518 -32.53 -2.31 -16.55
CA TRP A 518 -33.87 -1.93 -17.01
C TRP A 518 -35.01 -2.55 -16.17
N HIS A 519 -34.78 -3.70 -15.54
CA HIS A 519 -35.73 -4.37 -14.66
C HIS A 519 -35.52 -4.08 -13.15
N ALA A 520 -34.37 -3.52 -12.75
CA ALA A 520 -33.94 -3.43 -11.35
C ALA A 520 -33.99 -2.01 -10.74
N ALA A 521 -34.50 -1.02 -11.46
CA ALA A 521 -34.48 0.38 -11.02
C ALA A 521 -35.40 0.64 -9.81
N LEU A 522 -34.82 0.80 -8.60
CA LEU A 522 -35.29 1.68 -7.50
C LEU A 522 -34.45 1.69 -6.19
N SER A 523 -33.26 1.07 -6.10
CA SER A 523 -32.43 1.07 -4.87
C SER A 523 -31.10 1.84 -5.00
N VAL A 524 -30.56 2.32 -3.87
CA VAL A 524 -29.26 3.02 -3.82
C VAL A 524 -28.09 2.06 -4.00
N GLN A 525 -28.19 0.82 -3.50
CA GLN A 525 -27.20 -0.24 -3.68
C GLN A 525 -26.99 -0.61 -5.17
N ALA A 526 -28.02 -0.43 -6.01
CA ALA A 526 -27.88 -0.57 -7.46
C ALA A 526 -27.00 0.54 -8.07
N SER A 527 -26.91 1.73 -7.45
CA SER A 527 -26.11 2.85 -7.94
C SER A 527 -24.62 2.51 -7.96
N HIS A 528 -24.04 2.10 -6.82
CA HIS A 528 -22.62 1.71 -6.77
C HIS A 528 -22.33 0.49 -7.64
N SER A 529 -23.25 -0.48 -7.69
CA SER A 529 -23.13 -1.68 -8.53
C SER A 529 -23.19 -1.36 -10.04
N ASN A 530 -23.71 -0.20 -10.45
CA ASN A 530 -23.71 0.27 -11.84
C ASN A 530 -22.41 0.99 -12.25
N ILE A 531 -21.59 1.47 -11.29
CA ILE A 531 -20.39 2.27 -11.59
C ILE A 531 -19.40 1.51 -12.52
N PRO A 532 -19.04 0.22 -12.26
CA PRO A 532 -18.18 -0.54 -13.18
C PRO A 532 -18.75 -0.65 -14.60
N TYR A 533 -20.07 -0.72 -14.75
CA TYR A 533 -20.71 -0.85 -16.06
C TYR A 533 -20.70 0.47 -16.86
N GLY A 534 -20.69 1.62 -16.19
CA GLY A 534 -20.40 2.92 -16.80
C GLY A 534 -18.98 2.99 -17.35
N TYR A 535 -17.98 2.59 -16.54
CA TYR A 535 -16.59 2.47 -16.99
C TYR A 535 -16.42 1.44 -18.13
N LEU A 536 -17.14 0.33 -18.12
CA LEU A 536 -17.16 -0.64 -19.23
C LEU A 536 -17.72 -0.04 -20.53
N ALA A 537 -18.74 0.82 -20.45
CA ALA A 537 -19.26 1.54 -21.62
C ALA A 537 -18.20 2.49 -22.21
N VAL A 538 -17.46 3.21 -21.36
CA VAL A 538 -16.33 4.08 -21.78
C VAL A 538 -15.19 3.26 -22.39
N LEU A 539 -14.87 2.08 -21.82
CA LEU A 539 -13.87 1.15 -22.35
C LEU A 539 -14.24 0.67 -23.75
N LEU A 540 -15.45 0.12 -23.93
CA LEU A 540 -15.99 -0.32 -25.22
C LEU A 540 -16.02 0.84 -26.23
N GLY A 541 -16.38 2.05 -25.79
CA GLY A 541 -16.37 3.25 -26.62
C GLY A 541 -14.98 3.64 -27.13
N ASN A 542 -13.93 3.42 -26.33
CA ASN A 542 -12.55 3.60 -26.76
C ASN A 542 -12.04 2.47 -27.67
N LEU A 543 -12.50 1.22 -27.47
CA LEU A 543 -12.19 0.11 -28.39
C LEU A 543 -12.79 0.33 -29.79
N CYS A 544 -14.01 0.88 -29.87
CA CYS A 544 -14.69 1.25 -31.12
C CYS A 544 -14.02 2.37 -31.93
N GLN A 545 -12.87 2.90 -31.49
CA GLN A 545 -12.01 3.77 -32.32
C GLN A 545 -11.28 2.99 -33.43
N THR A 546 -11.14 1.67 -33.31
CA THR A 546 -10.59 0.78 -34.36
C THR A 546 -11.76 0.12 -35.10
N ALA A 547 -11.73 0.13 -36.43
CA ALA A 547 -12.90 -0.18 -37.26
C ALA A 547 -13.38 -1.64 -37.14
N GLU A 548 -12.45 -2.57 -37.03
CA GLU A 548 -12.68 -4.00 -36.84
C GLU A 548 -13.41 -4.25 -35.51
N LEU A 549 -12.92 -3.64 -34.42
CA LEU A 549 -13.54 -3.72 -33.09
C LEU A 549 -14.92 -3.04 -33.05
N ARG A 550 -15.08 -1.91 -33.76
CA ARG A 550 -16.39 -1.24 -33.90
C ARG A 550 -17.42 -2.16 -34.55
N ALA A 551 -17.03 -2.92 -35.57
CA ALA A 551 -17.91 -3.88 -36.23
C ALA A 551 -18.29 -5.07 -35.34
N GLU A 552 -17.36 -5.61 -34.55
CA GLU A 552 -17.66 -6.69 -33.58
C GLU A 552 -18.64 -6.22 -32.48
N VAL A 553 -18.39 -5.04 -31.89
CA VAL A 553 -19.27 -4.45 -30.86
C VAL A 553 -20.65 -4.09 -31.44
N GLU A 554 -20.71 -3.54 -32.65
CA GLU A 554 -21.99 -3.21 -33.31
C GLU A 554 -22.80 -4.47 -33.66
N ALA A 555 -22.13 -5.56 -34.08
CA ALA A 555 -22.78 -6.86 -34.29
C ALA A 555 -23.36 -7.41 -32.98
N GLY A 556 -22.58 -7.41 -31.88
CA GLY A 556 -23.02 -7.87 -30.56
C GLY A 556 -24.15 -7.02 -29.95
N LEU A 557 -24.19 -5.71 -30.23
CA LEU A 557 -25.24 -4.80 -29.76
C LEU A 557 -26.42 -4.63 -30.73
N SER A 558 -26.41 -5.30 -31.88
CA SER A 558 -27.43 -5.16 -32.94
C SER A 558 -28.87 -5.30 -32.43
N ALA A 559 -29.15 -6.29 -31.58
CA ALA A 559 -30.45 -6.54 -30.98
C ALA A 559 -30.91 -5.44 -29.98
N GLN A 560 -30.01 -4.56 -29.55
CA GLN A 560 -30.26 -3.51 -28.55
C GLN A 560 -30.19 -2.08 -29.11
N GLY A 561 -30.01 -1.91 -30.42
CA GLY A 561 -29.86 -0.59 -31.09
C GLY A 561 -28.42 -0.23 -31.53
N GLY A 562 -27.49 -1.19 -31.47
CA GLY A 562 -26.12 -1.04 -31.96
C GLY A 562 -25.31 0.00 -31.18
N ILE A 563 -24.48 0.76 -31.89
CA ILE A 563 -23.56 1.73 -31.28
C ILE A 563 -24.29 2.90 -30.57
N ASN A 564 -25.52 3.23 -30.98
CA ASN A 564 -26.31 4.31 -30.37
C ASN A 564 -26.63 4.03 -28.89
N THR A 565 -26.83 2.76 -28.53
CA THR A 565 -27.14 2.36 -27.16
C THR A 565 -25.89 2.40 -26.27
N LEU A 566 -24.69 2.20 -26.84
CA LEU A 566 -23.41 2.46 -26.16
C LEU A 566 -23.23 3.96 -25.91
N VAL A 567 -23.46 4.79 -26.92
CA VAL A 567 -23.43 6.27 -26.81
C VAL A 567 -24.39 6.76 -25.73
N GLY A 568 -25.63 6.27 -25.70
CA GLY A 568 -26.63 6.65 -24.69
C GLY A 568 -26.19 6.32 -23.27
N ALA A 569 -25.59 5.15 -23.04
CA ALA A 569 -25.08 4.76 -21.72
C ALA A 569 -23.90 5.64 -21.26
N ILE A 570 -23.00 6.03 -22.17
CA ILE A 570 -21.91 6.97 -21.83
C ILE A 570 -22.48 8.36 -21.52
N GLU A 571 -23.48 8.85 -22.25
CA GLU A 571 -24.13 10.13 -21.94
C GLU A 571 -24.93 10.12 -20.63
N GLU A 572 -25.50 8.98 -20.24
CA GLU A 572 -26.16 8.78 -18.94
C GLU A 572 -25.12 8.80 -17.81
N PHE A 573 -24.02 8.06 -17.96
CA PHE A 573 -22.92 8.01 -16.99
C PHE A 573 -22.20 9.36 -16.81
N VAL A 574 -21.99 10.12 -17.90
CA VAL A 574 -21.49 11.50 -17.85
C VAL A 574 -22.44 12.41 -17.08
N ARG A 575 -23.77 12.30 -17.28
CA ARG A 575 -24.75 13.11 -16.54
C ARG A 575 -24.86 12.74 -15.06
N PHE A 576 -24.64 11.47 -14.72
CA PHE A 576 -24.58 11.01 -13.33
C PHE A 576 -23.42 11.70 -12.61
N HIS A 577 -22.20 11.62 -13.16
CA HIS A 577 -21.05 12.31 -12.59
C HIS A 577 -21.23 13.84 -12.58
N GLU A 578 -21.66 14.46 -13.68
CA GLU A 578 -21.96 15.91 -13.72
C GLU A 578 -23.04 16.35 -12.69
N ALA A 579 -23.83 15.44 -12.10
CA ALA A 579 -24.70 15.75 -10.97
C ALA A 579 -23.97 15.65 -9.63
N VAL A 580 -23.22 14.57 -9.40
CA VAL A 580 -22.39 14.35 -8.20
C VAL A 580 -21.34 15.45 -8.02
N ASP A 581 -20.69 15.88 -9.10
CA ASP A 581 -19.67 16.95 -9.10
C ASP A 581 -20.19 18.25 -8.45
N LYS A 582 -21.46 18.58 -8.70
CA LYS A 582 -22.12 19.80 -8.21
C LYS A 582 -22.52 19.73 -6.73
N GLU A 583 -22.54 18.53 -6.16
CA GLU A 583 -22.71 18.31 -4.72
C GLU A 583 -21.35 18.17 -3.99
N GLY A 584 -20.27 17.84 -4.72
CA GLY A 584 -18.90 17.70 -4.20
C GLY A 584 -18.10 19.00 -3.98
N GLY A 585 -18.45 20.09 -4.66
CA GLY A 585 -17.85 21.42 -4.47
C GLY A 585 -16.61 21.73 -5.33
N GLU A 586 -16.03 22.93 -5.15
CA GLU A 586 -15.06 23.55 -6.09
C GLU A 586 -13.84 22.68 -6.44
N VAL A 587 -13.36 21.84 -5.52
CA VAL A 587 -12.22 20.93 -5.75
C VAL A 587 -12.61 19.72 -6.60
N ALA A 588 -13.85 19.26 -6.51
CA ALA A 588 -14.36 18.22 -7.41
C ALA A 588 -14.53 18.78 -8.83
N GLU A 589 -15.05 20.00 -8.97
CA GLU A 589 -15.39 20.62 -10.26
C GLU A 589 -14.20 20.67 -11.26
N GLU A 590 -12.96 20.85 -10.79
CA GLU A 590 -11.77 20.84 -11.64
C GLU A 590 -11.35 19.43 -12.10
N THR A 591 -11.13 18.48 -11.18
CA THR A 591 -10.74 17.09 -11.52
C THR A 591 -11.79 16.39 -12.38
N TRP A 592 -13.07 16.49 -11.98
CA TRP A 592 -14.16 15.83 -12.68
C TRP A 592 -14.48 16.49 -14.03
N GLY A 593 -14.23 17.80 -14.18
CA GLY A 593 -14.31 18.49 -15.46
C GLY A 593 -13.35 17.92 -16.52
N VAL A 594 -12.15 17.49 -16.13
CA VAL A 594 -11.20 16.83 -17.04
C VAL A 594 -11.69 15.42 -17.43
N PHE A 595 -12.18 14.64 -16.47
CA PHE A 595 -12.65 13.27 -16.71
C PHE A 595 -13.95 13.22 -17.55
N THR A 596 -14.96 14.01 -17.19
CA THR A 596 -16.19 14.19 -18.00
C THR A 596 -15.88 14.76 -19.38
N GLY A 597 -14.88 15.65 -19.49
CA GLY A 597 -14.32 16.13 -20.76
C GLY A 597 -13.79 14.99 -21.65
N ARG A 598 -12.97 14.08 -21.10
CA ARG A 598 -12.48 12.89 -21.82
C ARG A 598 -13.63 11.98 -22.28
N MET A 599 -14.57 11.65 -21.39
CA MET A 599 -15.75 10.83 -21.72
C MET A 599 -16.63 11.46 -22.82
N ARG A 600 -16.87 12.77 -22.76
CA ARG A 600 -17.58 13.54 -23.79
C ARG A 600 -16.82 13.53 -25.13
N GLY A 601 -15.48 13.47 -25.07
CA GLY A 601 -14.61 13.20 -26.21
C GLY A 601 -14.85 11.82 -26.85
N VAL A 602 -15.03 10.76 -26.05
CA VAL A 602 -15.39 9.41 -26.55
C VAL A 602 -16.73 9.47 -27.30
N VAL A 603 -17.76 10.10 -26.73
CA VAL A 603 -19.08 10.29 -27.38
C VAL A 603 -18.95 11.03 -28.71
N GLY A 604 -18.08 12.04 -28.79
CA GLY A 604 -17.75 12.73 -30.04
C GLY A 604 -17.13 11.79 -31.10
N ARG A 605 -16.18 10.94 -30.69
CA ARG A 605 -15.53 9.95 -31.58
C ARG A 605 -16.48 8.84 -32.06
N LEU A 606 -17.47 8.45 -31.26
CA LEU A 606 -18.47 7.44 -31.62
C LEU A 606 -19.57 7.94 -32.55
N ARG A 607 -19.83 9.25 -32.56
CA ARG A 607 -20.81 9.90 -33.45
C ARG A 607 -20.23 10.30 -34.82
N GLY A 608 -18.92 10.16 -34.99
CA GLY A 608 -18.22 10.17 -36.28
C GLY A 608 -18.18 8.80 -36.95
#